data_AF-A0A529HA22-F1
#
_entry.id   AF-A0A529HA22-F1
#
_cell.length_a   1.000
_cell.length_b   1.000
_cell.length_c   1.000
_cell.angle_alpha   90.00
_cell.angle_beta   90.00
_cell.angle_gamma   90.00
#
_symmetry.space_group_name_H-M   'P 1'
#
loop_
_entity.id
_entity.type
_entity.pdbx_description
1 polymer ?
#
loop_
_entity_poly.entity_id
_entity_poly.type
_entity_poly.pdbx_seq_one_letter_code
_entity_poly.pdbx_strand_id
1 'polypeptide(L)' 'TNILRTAIACFAAAAGGADSISILPHTIAHGLPAGFARRVARNAQLIMAEESHVDHVADPAGGSGAVEALTND' A
#
# COMPACT_ATOMS: atom_id res chain seq x y z
N THR A 1 -1.32 -0.37 16.02
CA THR A 1 -2.38 -0.22 15.00
C THR A 1 -1.88 -0.74 13.66
N ASN A 2 -2.56 -1.71 13.04
CA ASN A 2 -2.09 -2.31 11.78
C ASN A 2 -2.69 -1.68 10.52
N ILE A 3 -3.85 -1.01 10.62
CA ILE A 3 -4.52 -0.36 9.47
C ILE A 3 -3.63 0.71 8.81
N LEU A 4 -3.08 1.63 9.60
CA LEU A 4 -2.20 2.69 9.07
C LEU A 4 -0.89 2.13 8.52
N ARG A 5 -0.32 1.11 9.18
CA ARG A 5 0.89 0.44 8.71
C ARG A 5 0.68 -0.19 7.34
N THR A 6 -0.44 -0.87 7.13
CA THR A 6 -0.75 -1.48 5.84
C THR A 6 -1.07 -0.44 4.76
N ALA A 7 -1.66 0.70 5.12
CA ALA A 7 -1.92 1.78 4.17
C ALA A 7 -0.61 2.38 3.62
N ILE A 8 0.34 2.70 4.52
CA ILE A 8 1.67 3.21 4.12
C ILE A 8 2.43 2.17 3.29
N ALA A 9 2.39 0.89 3.68
CA ALA A 9 3.02 -0.18 2.91
C ALA A 9 2.39 -0.34 1.51
N CYS A 10 1.06 -0.22 1.39
CA CYS A 10 0.37 -0.27 0.11
C CYS A 10 0.77 0.91 -0.79
N PHE A 11 0.85 2.12 -0.23
CA PHE A 11 1.32 3.28 -0.99
C PHE A 11 2.76 3.11 -1.47
N ALA A 12 3.65 2.64 -0.60
CA ALA A 12 5.05 2.36 -0.99
C ALA A 12 5.16 1.30 -2.09
N ALA A 13 4.36 0.23 -2.01
CA ALA A 13 4.33 -0.80 -3.04
C ALA A 13 3.77 -0.27 -4.38
N ALA A 14 2.72 0.55 -4.34
CA ALA A 14 2.15 1.16 -5.54
C ALA A 14 3.11 2.16 -6.19
N ALA A 15 3.70 3.07 -5.40
CA ALA A 15 4.69 4.03 -5.88
C ALA A 15 5.97 3.37 -6.39
N GLY A 16 6.34 2.21 -5.84
CA GLY A 16 7.46 1.39 -6.32
C GLY A 16 7.14 0.54 -7.56
N GLY A 17 5.95 0.65 -8.14
CA GLY A 17 5.58 -0.05 -9.38
C GLY A 17 5.29 -1.54 -9.23
N ALA A 18 4.78 -1.99 -8.08
CA ALA A 18 4.43 -3.41 -7.89
C ALA A 18 3.29 -3.87 -8.81
N ASP A 19 3.47 -5.02 -9.48
CA ASP A 19 2.45 -5.59 -10.37
C ASP A 19 1.18 -6.08 -9.64
N SER A 20 1.34 -6.48 -8.37
CA SER A 20 0.22 -6.94 -7.54
C SER A 20 0.46 -6.61 -6.07
N ILE A 21 -0.61 -6.22 -5.37
CA ILE A 21 -0.54 -5.81 -3.96
C ILE A 21 -1.65 -6.52 -3.18
N SER A 22 -1.27 -7.20 -2.09
CA SER A 22 -2.20 -7.84 -1.16
C SER A 22 -2.13 -7.19 0.22
N ILE A 23 -3.23 -6.57 0.66
CA ILE A 23 -3.34 -6.02 2.01
C ILE A 23 -3.84 -7.08 2.98
N LEU A 24 -3.10 -7.31 4.07
CA LEU A 24 -3.50 -8.24 5.12
C LEU A 24 -4.48 -7.59 6.12
N PRO A 25 -5.47 -8.34 6.64
CA PRO A 25 -6.36 -7.85 7.69
C PRO A 25 -5.60 -7.41 8.95
N HIS A 26 -6.01 -6.29 9.53
CA HIS A 26 -5.33 -5.70 10.70
C HIS A 26 -5.27 -6.61 11.93
N THR A 27 -6.12 -7.63 12.01
CA THR A 27 -6.18 -8.62 13.10
C THR A 27 -5.37 -9.89 12.83
N ILE A 28 -4.65 -10.01 11.70
CA ILE A 28 -4.00 -11.26 11.28
C ILE A 28 -3.00 -11.81 12.32
N ALA A 29 -2.36 -10.90 13.08
CA ALA A 29 -1.44 -11.26 14.15
C ALA A 29 -2.13 -11.99 15.34
N HIS A 30 -3.46 -11.95 15.41
CA HIS A 30 -4.27 -12.59 16.46
C HIS A 30 -4.96 -13.87 15.98
N GLY A 31 -4.65 -14.36 14.78
CA GLY A 31 -5.26 -15.56 14.18
C GLY A 31 -6.17 -15.26 13.00
N LEU A 32 -7.10 -16.18 12.71
CA LEU A 32 -7.95 -16.09 11.52
C LEU A 32 -8.83 -14.82 11.55
N PRO A 33 -8.70 -13.91 10.57
CA PRO A 33 -9.43 -12.65 10.61
C PRO A 33 -10.93 -12.84 10.45
N ALA A 34 -11.73 -12.09 11.20
CA ALA A 34 -13.18 -12.04 11.02
C ALA A 34 -13.58 -11.33 9.70
N GLY A 35 -14.84 -11.47 9.29
CA GLY A 35 -15.36 -10.88 8.05
C GLY A 35 -15.21 -9.37 7.97
N PHE A 36 -15.36 -8.65 9.09
CA PHE A 36 -15.13 -7.20 9.14
C PHE A 36 -13.67 -6.83 8.85
N ALA A 37 -12.71 -7.52 9.48
CA ALA A 37 -11.29 -7.25 9.27
C ALA A 37 -10.85 -7.51 7.82
N ARG A 38 -11.39 -8.56 7.18
CA ARG A 38 -11.17 -8.83 5.75
C ARG A 38 -11.76 -7.74 4.84
N ARG A 39 -12.96 -7.26 5.16
CA ARG A 39 -13.59 -6.15 4.43
C ARG A 39 -12.79 -4.85 4.55
N VAL A 40 -12.27 -4.53 5.74
CA VAL A 40 -11.40 -3.36 5.93
C VAL A 40 -10.15 -3.46 5.04
N ALA A 41 -9.50 -4.63 4.99
CA ALA A 41 -8.33 -4.83 4.12
C ALA A 41 -8.65 -4.67 2.64
N ARG A 42 -9.75 -5.27 2.16
CA ARG A 42 -10.20 -5.14 0.77
C ARG A 42 -10.56 -3.70 0.41
N ASN A 43 -11.31 -3.00 1.27
CA ASN A 43 -11.71 -1.62 1.00
C ASN A 43 -10.52 -0.67 1.02
N ALA A 44 -9.50 -0.92 1.85
CA ALA A 44 -8.27 -0.15 1.78
C ALA A 44 -7.58 -0.27 0.41
N GLN A 45 -7.57 -1.46 -0.21
CA GLN A 45 -7.06 -1.62 -1.59
C GLN A 45 -7.90 -0.83 -2.60
N LEU A 46 -9.23 -0.89 -2.49
CA LEU A 46 -10.12 -0.16 -3.40
C LEU A 46 -9.94 1.35 -3.29
N ILE A 47 -9.90 1.89 -2.07
CA ILE A 47 -9.63 3.32 -1.85
C ILE A 47 -8.26 3.71 -2.43
N MET A 48 -7.24 2.89 -2.21
CA MET A 48 -5.92 3.16 -2.79
C MET A 48 -5.95 3.15 -4.33
N ALA A 49 -6.68 2.23 -4.95
CA ALA A 49 -6.74 2.13 -6.42
C ALA A 49 -7.67 3.18 -7.06
N GLU A 50 -8.80 3.51 -6.45
CA GLU A 50 -9.88 4.28 -7.07
C GLU A 50 -9.92 5.74 -6.62
N GLU A 51 -9.40 6.06 -5.44
CA GLU A 51 -9.56 7.39 -4.82
C GLU A 51 -8.24 8.11 -4.54
N SER A 52 -7.10 7.40 -4.51
CA SER A 52 -5.81 8.02 -4.13
C SER A 52 -5.04 8.66 -5.30
N HIS A 53 -5.42 8.34 -6.55
CA HIS A 53 -4.71 8.76 -7.77
C HIS A 53 -3.22 8.39 -7.80
N VAL A 54 -2.80 7.38 -7.03
CA VAL A 54 -1.41 6.91 -7.00
C VAL A 54 -0.96 6.34 -8.35
N ASP A 55 -1.90 5.92 -9.19
CA ASP A 55 -1.69 5.39 -10.54
C ASP A 55 -1.70 6.47 -11.64
N HIS A 56 -1.94 7.73 -11.30
CA HIS A 56 -2.06 8.80 -12.30
C HIS A 56 -0.73 9.11 -13.02
N VAL A 57 0.40 8.82 -12.36
CA VAL A 57 1.76 9.00 -12.90
C VAL A 57 2.51 7.69 -12.73
N ALA A 58 3.21 7.24 -13.79
CA ALA A 58 3.87 5.94 -13.81
C ALA A 58 4.99 5.80 -12.77
N ASP A 59 5.77 6.86 -12.55
CA ASP A 59 6.79 6.92 -11.50
C ASP A 59 6.68 8.27 -10.77
N PRO A 60 5.94 8.32 -9.64
CA PRO A 60 5.79 9.55 -8.86
C PRO A 60 7.04 9.88 -8.01
N ALA A 61 7.97 8.94 -7.84
CA ALA A 61 9.17 9.13 -7.01
C ALA A 61 10.39 9.55 -7.83
N GLY A 62 10.37 9.36 -9.15
CA GLY A 62 11.42 9.73 -10.08
C GLY A 62 11.85 11.19 -9.96
N GLY A 63 13.16 11.43 -9.95
CA GLY A 63 13.75 12.76 -9.78
C GLY A 63 13.81 13.26 -8.33
N SER A 64 13.29 12.51 -7.35
CA SER A 64 13.49 12.80 -5.93
C SER A 64 14.94 12.55 -5.53
N GLY A 65 15.70 13.60 -5.22
CA GLY A 65 17.13 13.46 -4.86
C GLY A 65 17.40 12.47 -3.71
N ALA A 66 16.44 12.27 -2.79
CA ALA A 66 16.56 11.29 -1.72
C ALA A 66 16.25 9.85 -2.17
N VAL A 67 15.20 9.65 -2.97
CA VAL A 67 14.83 8.30 -3.45
C VAL A 67 15.83 7.81 -4.51
N GLU A 68 16.29 8.71 -5.37
CA GLU A 68 17.32 8.43 -6.38
C GLU A 68 18.64 8.06 -5.71
N ALA A 69 19.08 8.80 -4.68
CA ALA A 69 20.28 8.44 -3.94
C ALA A 69 20.15 7.05 -3.28
N LEU A 70 19.04 6.79 -2.59
CA LEU A 70 18.78 5.50 -1.95
C LEU A 70 18.69 4.33 -2.95
N THR A 71 18.26 4.60 -4.18
CA THR A 71 18.18 3.58 -5.24
C THR A 71 19.57 3.25 -5.82
N ASN A 72 20.51 4.20 -5.77
CA ASN A 72 21.87 4.03 -6.28
C ASN A 72 22.89 3.54 -5.22
N ASP A 73 22.50 3.51 -3.94
CA ASP A 73 23.28 2.95 -2.83
C ASP A 73 23.22 1.41 -2.80
#